data_AF-A0A832JLI0-F1
#
_entry.id   AF-A0A832JLI0-F1
#
_cell.length_a   1.000
_cell.length_b   1.000
_cell.length_c   1.000
_cell.angle_alpha   90.00
_cell.angle_beta   90.00
_cell.angle_gamma   90.00
#
_symmetry.space_group_name_H-M   'P 1'
#
loop_
_entity.id
_entity.type
_entity.pdbx_description
1 polymer ?
#
loop_
_entity_poly.entity_id
_entity_poly.type
_entity_poly.pdbx_seq_one_letter_code
_entity_poly.pdbx_strand_id
1 'polypeptide(L)' 'KLMASVPSLRADKKLEFIPGAPPSLINPPPGCRFHPRCPYAMDVCRKQEPPEVEVRSGHVVKCWLYAKG' A
#
# COMPACT_ATOMS: atom_id res chain seq x y z
N LYS A 1 -10.26 -17.19 -2.44
CA LYS A 1 -9.38 -18.16 -1.74
C LYS A 1 -9.66 -18.08 -0.22
N LEU A 2 -10.80 -18.63 0.21
CA LEU A 2 -11.28 -18.58 1.61
C LEU A 2 -11.23 -19.97 2.29
N MET A 3 -11.11 -21.04 1.50
CA MET A 3 -11.19 -22.43 1.95
C MET A 3 -9.96 -22.93 2.72
N ALA A 4 -8.92 -22.11 2.87
CA ALA A 4 -7.69 -22.48 3.60
C ALA A 4 -7.67 -22.01 5.06
N SER A 5 -8.67 -21.24 5.50
CA SER A 5 -8.72 -20.62 6.84
C SER A 5 -9.55 -21.41 7.85
N VAL A 6 -9.97 -22.63 7.53
CA VAL A 6 -10.76 -23.48 8.43
C VAL A 6 -9.84 -24.43 9.18
N PRO A 7 -9.64 -24.27 10.50
CA PRO A 7 -8.80 -25.18 11.27
C PRO A 7 -9.51 -26.53 11.42
N SER A 8 -8.81 -27.61 11.09
CA SER A 8 -9.26 -28.98 11.36
C SER A 8 -8.90 -29.38 12.79
N LEU A 9 -9.88 -29.73 13.63
CA LEU A 9 -9.70 -30.17 15.03
C LEU A 9 -8.86 -31.47 15.21
N ARG A 10 -8.40 -32.10 14.12
CA ARG A 10 -7.67 -33.37 14.12
C ARG A 10 -6.20 -33.27 13.70
N ALA A 11 -5.70 -32.07 13.43
CA ALA A 11 -4.31 -31.86 13.06
C ALA A 11 -3.74 -30.63 13.75
N ASP A 12 -2.62 -30.80 14.46
CA ASP A 12 -1.72 -29.73 14.87
C ASP A 12 -1.05 -29.12 13.64
N LYS A 13 -1.84 -28.50 12.77
CA LYS A 13 -1.33 -27.76 11.63
C LYS A 13 -1.11 -26.33 12.07
N LYS A 14 0.16 -25.97 12.28
CA LYS A 14 0.58 -24.60 12.56
C LYS A 14 0.02 -23.69 11.48
N LEU A 15 -0.93 -22.83 11.84
CA LEU A 15 -1.56 -21.89 10.91
C LEU A 15 -0.47 -20.94 10.40
N GLU A 16 -0.23 -20.97 9.08
CA GLU A 16 0.62 -19.97 8.45
C GLU A 16 -0.19 -18.68 8.31
N PHE A 17 0.12 -17.70 9.17
CA PHE A 17 -0.40 -16.35 9.06
C PHE A 17 0.61 -15.46 8.32
N ILE A 18 0.09 -14.45 7.62
CA ILE A 18 0.92 -13.42 6.99
C ILE A 18 1.50 -12.54 8.12
N PRO A 19 2.82 -12.43 8.29
CA PRO A 19 3.40 -11.55 9.28
C PRO A 19 3.20 -10.07 8.87
N GLY A 20 2.76 -9.23 9.81
CA GLY A 20 2.69 -7.78 9.66
C GLY A 20 1.31 -7.19 9.98
N ALA A 21 1.30 -6.05 10.70
CA ALA A 21 0.09 -5.27 10.94
C ALA A 21 -0.12 -4.24 9.81
N PRO A 22 -1.36 -3.98 9.36
CA PRO A 22 -1.66 -2.81 8.53
C PRO A 22 -1.15 -1.54 9.21
N PRO A 23 -0.53 -0.59 8.48
CA PRO A 23 -0.12 0.68 9.08
C PRO A 23 -1.34 1.39 9.66
N SER A 24 -1.16 2.01 10.83
CA SER A 24 -2.23 2.76 11.49
C SER A 24 -2.76 3.86 10.56
N LEU A 25 -4.07 3.83 10.29
CA LEU A 25 -4.75 4.88 9.53
C LEU A 25 -4.93 6.18 10.33
N ILE A 26 -4.68 6.13 11.64
CA ILE A 26 -4.82 7.28 12.55
C ILE A 26 -3.70 8.30 12.30
N ASN A 27 -2.48 7.82 12.06
CA ASN A 27 -1.30 8.66 11.83
C ASN A 27 -0.67 8.31 10.48
N PRO A 28 -1.27 8.76 9.36
CA PRO A 28 -0.68 8.54 8.05
C PRO A 28 0.70 9.20 7.98
N PRO A 29 1.65 8.59 7.26
CA PRO A 29 2.94 9.22 7.04
C PRO A 29 2.78 10.52 6.24
N PRO A 30 3.66 11.52 6.45
CA PRO A 30 3.63 12.78 5.70
C PRO A 30 3.90 12.55 4.21
N GLY A 31 3.35 13.42 3.37
CA GLY A 31 3.45 13.31 1.92
C GLY A 31 2.65 12.13 1.36
N CYS A 32 3.19 11.45 0.34
CA CYS A 32 2.53 10.33 -0.31
C CYS A 32 2.34 9.16 0.67
N ARG A 33 1.09 8.83 1.01
CA ARG A 33 0.74 7.74 1.94
C ARG A 33 1.33 6.37 1.57
N PHE A 34 1.69 6.17 0.30
CA PHE A 34 2.27 4.94 -0.22
C PHE A 34 3.80 4.89 -0.13
N HIS A 35 4.49 6.00 0.17
CA HIS A 35 5.95 6.07 0.16
C HIS A 35 6.65 5.03 1.06
N PRO A 36 6.11 4.56 2.21
CA PRO A 36 6.79 3.57 3.03
C PRO A 36 6.85 2.17 2.39
N ARG A 37 6.03 1.91 1.37
CA ARG A 37 5.91 0.61 0.70
C ARG A 37 6.13 0.69 -0.82
N CYS A 38 6.45 1.88 -1.34
CA CYS A 38 6.62 2.10 -2.78
C CYS A 38 8.08 1.83 -3.19
N PRO A 39 8.36 0.94 -4.16
CA PRO A 39 9.72 0.68 -4.63
C PRO A 39 10.33 1.87 -5.40
N TYR A 40 9.50 2.80 -5.87
CA TYR A 40 9.91 4.01 -6.58
C TYR A 40 9.86 5.27 -5.71
N ALA A 41 9.90 5.12 -4.37
CA ALA A 41 9.80 6.24 -3.46
C ALA A 41 10.99 7.20 -3.63
N MET A 42 10.69 8.46 -3.92
CA MET A 42 11.66 9.57 -3.99
C MET A 42 11.55 10.44 -2.73
N ASP A 43 12.52 11.33 -2.51
CA ASP A 43 12.50 12.27 -1.37
C ASP A 43 11.25 13.15 -1.34
N VAL A 44 10.76 13.59 -2.51
CA VAL A 44 9.54 14.38 -2.62
C VAL A 44 8.31 13.61 -2.12
N CYS A 45 8.28 12.27 -2.28
CA CYS A 45 7.19 11.43 -1.83
C CYS A 45 7.07 11.39 -0.30
N ARG A 46 8.15 11.64 0.44
CA ARG A 46 8.16 11.67 1.91
C ARG A 46 7.80 13.04 2.49
N LYS A 47 7.84 14.09 1.66
CA LYS A 47 7.72 15.48 2.08
C LYS A 47 6.40 16.11 1.63
N GLN A 48 5.89 15.72 0.47
CA GLN A 48 4.75 16.37 -0.19
C GLN A 48 3.76 15.35 -0.76
N GLU A 49 2.46 15.68 -0.67
CA GLU A 49 1.39 14.91 -1.29
C GLU A 49 1.44 15.14 -2.82
N PRO A 50 1.43 14.08 -3.64
CA PRO A 50 1.43 14.23 -5.09
C PRO A 50 0.16 14.92 -5.60
N PRO A 51 0.27 15.77 -6.63
CA PRO A 51 -0.88 16.35 -7.29
C PRO A 51 -1.67 15.27 -8.04
N GLU A 52 -2.88 15.63 -8.42
CA GLU A 52 -3.72 14.84 -9.29
C GLU A 52 -3.28 15.02 -10.75
N VAL A 53 -3.00 13.91 -11.45
CA VAL A 53 -2.48 13.89 -12.82
C VAL A 53 -3.35 12.97 -13.67
N GLU A 54 -3.85 13.47 -14.79
CA GLU A 54 -4.54 12.66 -15.78
C GLU A 54 -3.53 12.04 -16.75
N VAL A 55 -3.36 10.71 -16.71
CA VAL A 55 -2.38 9.98 -17.54
C VAL A 55 -2.99 9.50 -18.87
N ARG A 56 -4.33 9.44 -18.93
CA ARG A 56 -5.14 9.13 -20.11
C ARG A 56 -6.54 9.64 -19.83
N SER A 57 -7.34 9.92 -20.87
CA SER A 57 -8.75 10.30 -20.71
C SER A 57 -9.47 9.41 -19.68
N GLY A 58 -9.96 10.05 -18.61
CA GLY A 58 -10.69 9.42 -17.50
C GLY A 58 -9.82 8.61 -16.51
N HIS A 59 -8.49 8.59 -16.67
CA HIS A 59 -7.56 7.88 -15.80
C HIS A 59 -6.66 8.85 -15.07
N VAL A 60 -6.89 8.91 -13.76
CA VAL A 60 -6.26 9.88 -12.87
C VAL A 60 -5.41 9.16 -11.82
N VAL A 61 -4.23 9.71 -11.55
CA VAL A 61 -3.29 9.19 -10.55
C VAL A 61 -2.81 10.32 -9.63
N LYS A 62 -2.42 9.96 -8.40
CA LYS A 62 -1.71 10.85 -7.46
C LYS A 62 -0.32 10.29 -7.21
N CYS A 63 0.59 10.53 -8.16
CA CYS A 63 1.94 9.96 -8.11
C CYS A 63 2.98 10.92 -8.71
N TRP A 64 4.06 11.14 -7.96
CA TRP A 64 5.17 12.01 -8.37
C TRP A 64 5.91 11.52 -9.61
N LEU A 65 5.83 10.23 -9.96
CA LEU A 65 6.40 9.70 -11.21
C LEU A 65 5.71 10.25 -12.45
N TYR A 66 4.41 10.54 -12.36
CA TYR A 66 3.62 11.06 -13.47
C TYR A 66 3.42 12.57 -13.40
N ALA A 67 3.59 13.16 -12.20
CA ALA A 67 3.54 14.61 -12.01
C ALA A 67 4.77 15.35 -12.53
N LYS A 68 5.90 14.67 -12.68
CA LYS A 68 7.13 15.21 -13.26
C LYS A 68 7.25 14.95 -14.77
N GLY A 69 6.10 14.90 -15.46
CA GLY A 69 6.05 14.85 -16.92
C GLY A 69 6.81 16.01 -17.55
#